data_AF-A0A4R9ELL5-F1
#
_entry.id   AF-A0A4R9ELL5-F1
#
_cell.length_a   1.000
_cell.length_b   1.000
_cell.length_c   1.000
_cell.angle_alpha   90.00
_cell.angle_beta   90.00
_cell.angle_gamma   90.00
#
_symmetry.space_group_name_H-M   'P 1'
#
loop_
_entity.id
_entity.type
_entity.pdbx_description
1 polymer ?
#
loop_
_entity_poly.entity_id
_entity_poly.type
_entity_poly.pdbx_seq_one_letter_code
_entity_poly.pdbx_strand_id
1 'polypeptide(L)'
;SGRPAPGAAGPALNLRSPAHRTERELLKLALQRPELVSPTFDAYGVDEFTAPPYAAVRRCVEEAGGADAGIAEPQAYLARVLDAAPDNSVRAMVTELAVEAILRRSVDEMYAGIQLVQVRLRAVDRRIREVQGSLTRLGGQGDPAQLTAVQNELWVLQQYAQALRERGAEAL
;
A
#
# COMPACT_ATOMS: atom_id res chain seq x y z
N SER A 1 1.90 5.72 41.47
CA SER A 1 1.19 5.16 40.30
C SER A 1 1.16 6.18 39.18
N GLY A 2 2.03 6.03 38.18
CA GLY A 2 2.07 6.90 37.00
C GLY A 2 1.02 6.46 35.98
N ARG A 3 0.20 7.40 35.53
CA ARG A 3 -0.76 7.19 34.44
C ARG A 3 0.02 7.10 33.12
N PRO A 4 -0.20 6.09 32.26
CA PRO A 4 0.49 6.04 30.98
C PRO A 4 0.02 7.20 30.09
N ALA A 5 0.96 7.89 29.45
CA ALA A 5 0.67 8.95 28.49
C ALA A 5 -0.04 8.36 27.25
N PRO A 6 -1.03 9.05 26.67
CA PRO A 6 -1.65 8.61 25.43
C PRO A 6 -0.58 8.60 24.34
N GLY A 7 -0.32 7.42 23.77
CA GLY A 7 0.56 7.27 22.61
C GLY A 7 0.10 8.20 21.51
N ALA A 8 1.06 8.84 20.83
CA ALA A 8 0.81 9.76 19.73
C ALA A 8 -0.05 9.07 18.66
N ALA A 9 -1.36 9.31 18.71
CA ALA A 9 -2.27 8.90 17.67
C ALA A 9 -1.80 9.60 16.40
N GLY A 10 -1.31 8.81 15.44
CA GLY A 10 -1.06 9.31 14.10
C GLY A 10 -2.30 10.04 13.55
N PRO A 11 -2.15 10.89 12.53
CA PRO A 11 -3.26 11.64 11.97
C PRO A 11 -4.47 10.73 11.73
N ALA A 12 -5.63 11.14 12.23
CA ALA A 12 -6.84 10.34 12.21
C ALA A 12 -7.19 9.91 10.78
N LEU A 13 -7.64 8.66 10.61
CA LEU A 13 -8.10 8.14 9.32
C LEU A 13 -9.17 9.05 8.73
N ASN A 14 -8.82 9.75 7.65
CA ASN A 14 -9.81 10.51 6.90
C ASN A 14 -10.58 9.56 5.97
N LEU A 15 -11.73 9.07 6.42
CA LEU A 15 -12.59 8.15 5.67
C LEU A 15 -13.18 8.76 4.39
N ARG A 16 -13.12 10.10 4.23
CA ARG A 16 -13.52 10.79 3.00
C ARG A 16 -12.42 10.82 1.94
N SER A 17 -11.19 10.45 2.28
CA SER A 17 -10.07 10.39 1.32
C SER A 17 -10.28 9.25 0.32
N PRO A 18 -10.28 9.54 -1.01
CA PRO A 18 -10.31 8.49 -2.03
C PRO A 18 -9.13 7.52 -1.93
N ALA A 19 -7.95 8.02 -1.51
CA ALA A 19 -6.76 7.20 -1.34
C ALA A 19 -6.97 6.13 -0.25
N HIS A 20 -7.42 6.57 0.93
CA HIS A 20 -7.68 5.67 2.06
C HIS A 20 -8.79 4.66 1.73
N ARG A 21 -9.79 5.03 0.93
CA ARG A 21 -10.82 4.06 0.50
C ARG A 21 -10.22 2.95 -0.36
N THR A 22 -9.41 3.28 -1.36
CA THR A 22 -8.75 2.25 -2.18
C THR A 22 -7.76 1.41 -1.38
N GLU A 23 -6.96 2.02 -0.51
CA GLU A 23 -6.04 1.30 0.38
C GLU A 23 -6.80 0.30 1.27
N ARG A 24 -7.93 0.73 1.83
CA ARG A 24 -8.82 -0.14 2.62
C ARG A 24 -9.35 -1.30 1.79
N GLU A 25 -9.92 -1.03 0.62
CA GLU A 25 -10.42 -2.09 -0.27
C GLU A 25 -9.32 -3.08 -0.65
N LEU A 26 -8.11 -2.59 -0.94
CA LEU A 26 -6.98 -3.45 -1.30
C LEU A 26 -6.55 -4.35 -0.13
N LEU A 27 -6.54 -3.84 1.10
CA LEU A 27 -6.25 -4.66 2.29
C LEU A 27 -7.35 -5.70 2.55
N LYS A 28 -8.62 -5.35 2.32
CA LYS A 28 -9.71 -6.34 2.38
C LYS A 28 -9.51 -7.45 1.36
N LEU A 29 -9.12 -7.11 0.13
CA LEU A 29 -8.78 -8.10 -0.90
C LEU A 29 -7.62 -9.00 -0.45
N ALA A 30 -6.54 -8.44 0.06
CA ALA A 30 -5.37 -9.21 0.52
C ALA A 30 -5.67 -10.14 1.71
N LEU A 31 -6.63 -9.79 2.56
CA LEU A 31 -7.03 -10.61 3.72
C LEU A 31 -8.10 -11.65 3.38
N GLN A 32 -9.03 -11.31 2.50
CA GLN A 32 -10.21 -12.13 2.22
C GLN A 32 -10.11 -12.96 0.95
N ARG A 33 -9.43 -12.43 -0.08
CA ARG A 33 -9.30 -13.00 -1.43
C ARG A 33 -7.86 -12.87 -1.95
N PRO A 34 -6.86 -13.37 -1.22
CA PRO A 34 -5.44 -13.20 -1.55
C PRO A 34 -5.09 -13.69 -2.96
N GLU A 35 -5.83 -14.68 -3.48
CA GLU A 35 -5.67 -15.23 -4.83
C GLU A 35 -5.93 -14.22 -5.96
N LEU A 36 -6.64 -13.12 -5.67
CA LEU A 36 -6.93 -12.07 -6.66
C LEU A 36 -5.87 -10.98 -6.72
N VAL A 37 -4.94 -10.95 -5.76
CA VAL A 37 -3.97 -9.85 -5.62
C VAL A 37 -2.52 -10.33 -5.52
N SER A 38 -2.26 -11.58 -5.16
CA SER A 38 -0.92 -12.18 -5.23
C SER A 38 -0.51 -12.46 -6.69
N PRO A 39 0.78 -12.33 -7.05
CA PRO A 39 1.91 -11.88 -6.23
C PRO A 39 2.04 -10.35 -6.17
N THR A 40 1.22 -9.63 -6.94
CA THR A 40 1.38 -8.21 -7.19
C THR A 40 1.29 -7.38 -5.91
N PHE A 41 0.36 -7.68 -5.00
CA PHE A 41 0.24 -7.01 -3.70
C PHE A 41 1.50 -7.18 -2.85
N ASP A 42 2.15 -8.34 -2.89
CA ASP A 42 3.33 -8.62 -2.07
C ASP A 42 4.55 -7.82 -2.52
N ALA A 43 4.59 -7.39 -3.78
CA ALA A 43 5.58 -6.45 -4.30
C ALA A 43 5.35 -4.99 -3.86
N TYR A 44 4.30 -4.68 -3.10
CA TYR A 44 3.99 -3.31 -2.67
C TYR A 44 4.66 -3.04 -1.33
N GLY A 45 5.37 -1.92 -1.23
CA GLY A 45 5.97 -1.49 0.03
C GLY A 45 4.95 -0.98 1.05
N VAL A 46 5.31 -1.01 2.33
CA VAL A 46 4.50 -0.41 3.41
C VAL A 46 4.27 1.09 3.17
N ASP A 47 5.25 1.77 2.58
CA ASP A 47 5.21 3.20 2.24
C ASP A 47 4.21 3.55 1.13
N GLU A 48 3.69 2.57 0.39
CA GLU A 48 2.63 2.80 -0.59
C GLU A 48 1.29 3.14 0.07
N PHE A 49 1.08 2.68 1.30
CA PHE A 49 -0.11 2.91 2.11
C PHE A 49 0.06 4.19 2.94
N THR A 50 -0.73 5.21 2.62
CA THR A 50 -0.55 6.56 3.21
C THR A 50 -1.23 6.74 4.55
N ALA A 51 -2.27 5.94 4.84
CA ALA A 51 -2.91 5.95 6.14
C ALA A 51 -2.09 5.11 7.15
N PRO A 52 -1.65 5.68 8.29
CA PRO A 52 -0.80 4.94 9.23
C PRO A 52 -1.40 3.59 9.71
N PRO A 53 -2.71 3.48 10.00
CA PRO A 53 -3.29 2.18 10.36
C PRO A 53 -3.26 1.15 9.22
N TYR A 54 -3.38 1.58 7.96
CA TYR A 54 -3.34 0.69 6.80
C TYR A 54 -1.92 0.25 6.47
N ALA A 55 -0.94 1.14 6.62
CA ALA A 55 0.47 0.79 6.57
C ALA A 55 0.84 -0.26 7.63
N ALA A 56 0.30 -0.14 8.85
CA ALA A 56 0.50 -1.14 9.90
C ALA A 56 -0.08 -2.52 9.52
N VAL A 57 -1.31 -2.56 8.97
CA VAL A 57 -1.91 -3.82 8.48
C VAL A 57 -1.10 -4.42 7.33
N ARG A 58 -0.66 -3.61 6.36
CA ARG A 58 0.20 -4.08 5.25
C ARG A 58 1.47 -4.75 5.78
N ARG A 59 2.10 -4.18 6.80
CA ARG A 59 3.27 -4.77 7.47
C ARG A 59 2.94 -6.11 8.13
N CYS A 60 1.81 -6.22 8.84
CA CYS A 60 1.41 -7.49 9.43
C CYS A 60 1.19 -8.58 8.37
N VAL A 61 0.63 -8.22 7.20
CA VAL A 61 0.51 -9.15 6.06
C VAL A 61 1.89 -9.55 5.54
N GLU A 62 2.83 -8.61 5.43
CA GLU A 62 4.22 -8.89 5.03
C GLU A 62 4.90 -9.89 5.97
N GLU A 63 4.83 -9.63 7.28
CA GLU A 63 5.43 -10.45 8.32
C GLU A 63 4.79 -11.84 8.43
N ALA A 64 3.52 -11.98 8.02
CA ALA A 64 2.82 -13.25 7.94
C ALA A 64 3.19 -14.09 6.69
N GLY A 65 4.04 -13.56 5.79
CA GLY A 65 4.46 -14.23 4.56
C GLY A 65 3.76 -13.72 3.30
N GLY A 66 3.08 -12.58 3.36
CA GLY A 66 2.37 -11.97 2.23
C GLY A 66 1.01 -12.60 1.94
N ALA A 67 0.33 -12.05 0.94
CA ALA A 67 -0.89 -12.63 0.37
C ALA A 67 -0.64 -14.03 -0.21
N ASP A 68 0.57 -14.31 -0.70
CA ASP A 68 0.95 -15.65 -1.16
C ASP A 68 0.79 -16.73 -0.07
N ALA A 69 1.15 -16.42 1.19
CA ALA A 69 0.90 -17.32 2.32
C ALA A 69 -0.61 -17.54 2.57
N GLY A 70 -1.45 -16.57 2.22
CA GLY A 70 -2.90 -16.69 2.27
C GLY A 70 -3.48 -17.67 1.25
N ILE A 71 -2.77 -17.88 0.13
CA ILE A 71 -3.12 -18.89 -0.88
C ILE A 71 -2.62 -20.27 -0.44
N ALA A 72 -1.39 -20.33 0.08
CA ALA A 72 -0.75 -21.58 0.46
C ALA A 72 -1.36 -22.20 1.74
N GLU A 73 -1.66 -21.39 2.74
CA GLU A 73 -2.09 -21.83 4.08
C GLU A 73 -3.35 -21.05 4.57
N PRO A 74 -4.48 -21.11 3.85
CA PRO A 74 -5.63 -20.24 4.10
C PRO A 74 -6.22 -20.37 5.52
N GLN A 75 -6.14 -21.56 6.14
CA GLN A 75 -6.66 -21.79 7.50
C GLN A 75 -5.78 -21.13 8.60
N ALA A 76 -4.48 -20.96 8.35
CA ALA A 76 -3.54 -20.38 9.32
C ALA A 76 -3.27 -18.90 9.05
N TYR A 77 -3.51 -18.43 7.83
CA TYR A 77 -3.11 -17.11 7.37
C TYR A 77 -3.60 -15.96 8.26
N LEU A 78 -4.91 -15.86 8.52
CA LEU A 78 -5.43 -14.76 9.34
C LEU A 78 -4.87 -14.77 10.76
N ALA A 79 -4.65 -15.95 11.35
CA ALA A 79 -4.03 -16.06 12.67
C ALA A 79 -2.59 -15.52 12.65
N ARG A 80 -1.79 -15.85 11.62
CA ARG A 80 -0.42 -15.34 11.45
C ARG A 80 -0.40 -13.81 11.28
N VAL A 81 -1.32 -13.25 10.49
CA VAL A 81 -1.44 -11.79 10.34
C VAL A 81 -1.80 -11.13 11.68
N LEU A 82 -2.69 -11.73 12.46
CA LEU A 82 -3.06 -11.23 13.79
C LEU A 82 -1.89 -11.35 14.78
N ASP A 83 -1.09 -12.41 14.70
CA ASP A 83 0.08 -12.62 15.56
C ASP A 83 1.20 -11.60 15.27
N ALA A 84 1.31 -11.15 14.02
CA ALA A 84 2.21 -10.06 13.63
C ALA A 84 1.73 -8.66 14.09
N ALA A 85 0.50 -8.52 14.61
CA ALA A 85 -0.01 -7.22 15.04
C ALA A 85 0.74 -6.71 16.30
N PRO A 86 1.36 -5.52 16.26
CA PRO A 86 2.19 -5.01 17.35
C PRO A 86 1.38 -4.59 18.58
N ASP A 87 0.09 -4.32 18.41
CA ASP A 87 -0.82 -3.91 19.47
C ASP A 87 -2.28 -4.29 19.17
N ASN A 88 -3.15 -4.08 20.15
CA ASN A 88 -4.57 -4.39 20.04
C ASN A 88 -5.32 -3.50 19.04
N SER A 89 -4.82 -2.29 18.75
CA SER A 89 -5.44 -1.39 17.77
C SER A 89 -5.23 -1.91 16.35
N VAL A 90 -4.02 -2.35 16.01
CA VAL A 90 -3.73 -2.96 14.70
C VAL A 90 -4.45 -4.29 14.58
N ARG A 91 -4.47 -5.11 15.64
CA ARG A 91 -5.22 -6.37 15.68
C ARG A 91 -6.70 -6.16 15.38
N ALA A 92 -7.33 -5.16 16.00
CA ALA A 92 -8.72 -4.82 15.74
C ALA A 92 -8.95 -4.39 14.28
N MET A 93 -8.05 -3.59 13.70
CA MET A 93 -8.13 -3.18 12.29
C MET A 93 -8.02 -4.38 11.34
N VAL A 94 -7.10 -5.32 11.59
CA VAL A 94 -7.00 -6.56 10.81
C VAL A 94 -8.31 -7.35 10.88
N THR A 95 -8.85 -7.56 12.08
CA THR A 95 -10.12 -8.28 12.28
C THR A 95 -11.28 -7.60 11.55
N GLU A 96 -11.37 -6.28 11.62
CA GLU A 96 -12.38 -5.48 10.91
C GLU A 96 -12.28 -5.68 9.39
N LEU A 97 -11.08 -5.50 8.82
CA LEU A 97 -10.86 -5.64 7.39
C LEU A 97 -11.00 -7.07 6.88
N ALA A 98 -10.78 -8.08 7.72
CA ALA A 98 -10.94 -9.48 7.36
C ALA A 98 -12.42 -9.89 7.17
N VAL A 99 -13.38 -9.11 7.70
CA VAL A 99 -14.81 -9.46 7.64
C VAL A 99 -15.68 -8.38 7.02
N GLU A 100 -15.20 -7.15 6.91
CA GLU A 100 -15.93 -6.07 6.26
C GLU A 100 -16.20 -6.43 4.80
N ALA A 101 -17.45 -6.29 4.37
CA ALA A 101 -17.82 -6.54 2.99
C ALA A 101 -16.98 -5.71 2.02
N ILE A 102 -16.42 -6.35 1.00
CA ILE A 102 -15.81 -5.67 -0.14
C ILE A 102 -16.88 -4.87 -0.86
N LEU A 103 -16.56 -3.64 -1.28
CA LEU A 103 -17.53 -2.67 -1.79
C LEU A 103 -18.34 -3.19 -3.00
N ARG A 104 -17.75 -4.11 -3.77
CA ARG A 104 -18.32 -4.67 -5.00
C ARG A 104 -19.05 -6.00 -4.71
N ARG A 105 -20.27 -6.16 -5.24
CA ARG A 105 -21.04 -7.42 -5.14
C ARG A 105 -20.36 -8.62 -5.80
N SER A 106 -19.65 -8.40 -6.91
CA SER A 106 -18.82 -9.41 -7.58
C SER A 106 -17.35 -9.00 -7.44
N VAL A 107 -16.60 -9.77 -6.68
CA VAL A 107 -15.16 -9.54 -6.48
C VAL A 107 -14.42 -10.46 -7.45
N ASP A 108 -13.86 -9.87 -8.50
CA ASP A 108 -13.14 -10.53 -9.59
C ASP A 108 -11.74 -9.93 -9.80
N GLU A 109 -10.95 -10.56 -10.67
CA GLU A 109 -9.58 -10.14 -11.01
C GLU A 109 -9.53 -8.71 -11.56
N MET A 110 -10.52 -8.31 -12.37
CA MET A 110 -10.62 -6.96 -12.91
C MET A 110 -10.77 -5.93 -11.79
N TYR A 111 -11.67 -6.17 -10.84
CA TYR A 111 -11.86 -5.28 -9.70
C TYR A 111 -10.60 -5.19 -8.82
N ALA A 112 -9.96 -6.33 -8.55
CA ALA A 112 -8.72 -6.39 -7.78
C ALA A 112 -7.58 -5.63 -8.47
N GLY A 113 -7.42 -5.83 -9.78
CA GLY A 113 -6.47 -5.10 -10.63
C GLY A 113 -6.67 -3.59 -10.57
N ILE A 114 -7.92 -3.12 -10.59
CA ILE A 114 -8.22 -1.68 -10.43
C ILE A 114 -7.72 -1.15 -9.08
N GLN A 115 -7.93 -1.88 -7.97
CA GLN A 115 -7.47 -1.41 -6.65
C GLN A 115 -5.94 -1.39 -6.56
N LEU A 116 -5.28 -2.43 -7.06
CA LEU A 116 -3.81 -2.51 -7.15
C LEU A 116 -3.24 -1.30 -7.91
N VAL A 117 -3.67 -1.10 -9.16
CA VAL A 117 -3.21 0.01 -10.00
C VAL A 117 -3.41 1.36 -9.32
N GLN A 118 -4.57 1.58 -8.67
CA GLN A 118 -4.88 2.86 -8.03
C GLN A 118 -3.99 3.14 -6.82
N VAL A 119 -3.61 2.12 -6.03
CA VAL A 119 -2.64 2.30 -4.94
C VAL A 119 -1.25 2.57 -5.50
N ARG A 120 -0.77 1.73 -6.43
CA ARG A 120 0.56 1.88 -7.03
C ARG A 120 0.74 3.21 -7.75
N LEU A 121 -0.23 3.62 -8.56
CA LEU A 121 -0.18 4.88 -9.29
C LEU A 121 -0.03 6.08 -8.34
N ARG A 122 -0.74 6.07 -7.20
CA ARG A 122 -0.61 7.13 -6.19
C ARG A 122 0.76 7.12 -5.53
N ALA A 123 1.33 5.95 -5.26
CA ALA A 123 2.68 5.83 -4.74
C ALA A 123 3.72 6.39 -5.73
N VAL A 124 3.61 6.01 -7.01
CA VAL A 124 4.46 6.52 -8.09
C VAL A 124 4.32 8.03 -8.24
N ASP A 125 3.09 8.57 -8.24
CA ASP A 125 2.85 10.02 -8.35
C ASP A 125 3.41 10.81 -7.15
N ARG A 126 3.42 10.23 -5.93
CA ARG A 126 4.13 10.83 -4.79
C ARG A 126 5.64 10.81 -5.02
N ARG A 127 6.20 9.68 -5.44
CA ARG A 127 7.65 9.57 -5.69
C ARG A 127 8.12 10.54 -6.78
N ILE A 128 7.34 10.71 -7.85
CA ILE A 128 7.58 11.71 -8.90
C ILE A 128 7.71 13.11 -8.28
N ARG A 129 6.76 13.51 -7.41
CA ARG A 129 6.81 14.83 -6.74
C ARG A 129 8.03 14.99 -5.84
N GLU A 130 8.43 13.94 -5.12
CA GLU A 130 9.63 13.95 -4.27
C GLU A 130 10.92 14.11 -5.09
N VAL A 131 11.03 13.37 -6.19
CA VAL A 131 12.18 13.42 -7.12
C VAL A 131 12.25 14.79 -7.80
N GLN A 132 11.11 15.34 -8.24
CA GLN A 132 11.03 16.70 -8.78
C GLN A 132 11.48 17.75 -7.75
N GLY A 133 10.99 17.67 -6.51
CA GLY A 133 11.42 18.57 -5.44
C GLY A 133 12.91 18.47 -5.15
N SER A 134 13.50 17.27 -5.27
CA SER A 134 14.93 17.05 -5.13
C SER A 134 15.72 17.68 -6.29
N LEU A 135 15.23 17.53 -7.52
CA LEU A 135 15.83 18.15 -8.70
C LEU A 135 15.84 19.69 -8.60
N THR A 136 14.74 20.30 -8.14
CA THR A 136 14.67 21.76 -7.92
C THR A 136 15.70 22.24 -6.89
N ARG A 137 15.96 21.45 -5.83
CA ARG A 137 16.99 21.79 -4.83
C ARG A 137 18.42 21.63 -5.36
N LEU A 138 18.66 20.67 -6.25
CA LEU A 138 19.98 20.40 -6.84
C LEU A 138 20.38 21.41 -7.94
N GLY A 139 19.40 21.95 -8.68
CA GLY A 139 19.58 22.69 -9.93
C GLY A 139 20.40 24.00 -9.91
N GLY A 140 21.03 24.36 -8.79
CA GLY A 140 21.91 25.54 -8.70
C GLY A 140 23.40 25.25 -8.44
N GLN A 141 23.75 24.12 -7.83
CA GLN A 141 25.13 23.80 -7.37
C GLN A 141 25.44 22.28 -7.33
N GLY A 142 24.52 21.42 -7.80
CA GLY A 142 24.67 19.97 -7.71
C GLY A 142 25.68 19.37 -8.69
N ASP A 143 26.25 18.22 -8.31
CA ASP A 143 27.10 17.40 -9.17
C ASP A 143 26.34 16.96 -10.45
N PRO A 144 26.89 17.20 -11.66
CA PRO A 144 26.28 16.76 -12.91
C PRO A 144 25.88 15.27 -12.94
N ALA A 145 26.68 14.38 -12.35
CA ALA A 145 26.35 12.96 -12.31
C ALA A 145 25.10 12.67 -11.47
N GLN A 146 24.95 13.35 -10.34
CA GLN A 146 23.76 13.25 -9.48
C GLN A 146 22.53 13.83 -10.18
N LEU A 147 22.67 14.95 -10.88
CA LEU A 147 21.58 15.54 -11.66
C LEU A 147 21.07 14.57 -12.75
N THR A 148 21.98 13.95 -13.52
CA THR A 148 21.61 12.96 -14.53
C THR A 148 20.92 11.74 -13.92
N ALA A 149 21.39 11.25 -12.78
CA ALA A 149 20.77 10.11 -12.09
C ALA A 149 19.31 10.41 -11.68
N VAL A 150 19.07 11.58 -11.06
CA VAL A 150 17.73 12.01 -10.63
C VAL A 150 16.80 12.26 -11.82
N GLN A 151 17.31 12.81 -12.92
CA GLN A 151 16.55 12.99 -14.17
C GLN A 151 16.13 11.65 -14.79
N ASN A 152 17.04 10.67 -14.80
CA ASN A 152 16.74 9.33 -15.29
C ASN A 152 15.69 8.63 -14.43
N GLU A 153 15.81 8.71 -13.09
CA GLU A 153 14.79 8.17 -12.17
C GLU A 153 13.41 8.80 -12.44
N LEU A 154 13.36 10.12 -12.58
CA LEU A 154 12.12 10.84 -12.88
C LEU A 154 11.48 10.37 -14.20
N TRP A 155 12.29 10.22 -15.25
CA TRP A 155 11.81 9.75 -16.54
C TRP A 155 11.23 8.33 -16.46
N VAL A 156 11.93 7.41 -15.79
CA VAL A 156 11.45 6.02 -15.59
C VAL A 156 10.12 6.01 -14.84
N LEU A 157 10.01 6.78 -13.75
CA LEU A 157 8.77 6.86 -12.97
C LEU A 157 7.61 7.44 -13.78
N GLN A 158 7.86 8.44 -14.62
CA GLN A 158 6.84 9.03 -15.50
C GLN A 158 6.35 8.02 -16.56
N GLN A 159 7.26 7.26 -17.17
CA GLN A 159 6.89 6.19 -18.10
C GLN A 159 6.07 5.11 -17.41
N TYR A 160 6.46 4.72 -16.19
CA TYR A 160 5.71 3.74 -15.43
C TYR A 160 4.31 4.23 -15.05
N ALA A 161 4.17 5.47 -14.57
CA ALA A 161 2.88 6.07 -14.27
C ALA A 161 1.98 6.14 -15.52
N GLN A 162 2.56 6.42 -16.69
CA GLN A 162 1.81 6.42 -17.94
C GLN A 162 1.34 5.02 -18.32
N ALA A 163 2.20 4.01 -18.23
CA ALA A 163 1.85 2.63 -18.50
C ALA A 163 0.70 2.13 -17.59
N LEU A 164 0.72 2.48 -16.31
CA LEU A 164 -0.36 2.16 -15.37
C LEU A 164 -1.70 2.81 -15.76
N ARG A 165 -1.67 4.05 -16.30
CA ARG A 165 -2.90 4.74 -16.74
C ARG A 165 -3.46 4.16 -18.04
N GLU A 166 -2.59 3.74 -18.96
CA GLU A 166 -2.98 3.27 -20.29
C GLU A 166 -3.37 1.79 -20.30
N ARG A 167 -2.59 0.94 -19.61
CA ARG A 167 -2.73 -0.52 -19.65
C ARG A 167 -3.29 -1.11 -18.36
N GLY A 168 -3.43 -0.30 -17.30
CA GLY A 168 -4.00 -0.75 -16.03
C GLY A 168 -3.17 -1.88 -15.42
N ALA A 169 -3.83 -2.99 -15.08
CA ALA A 169 -3.21 -4.10 -14.36
C ALA A 169 -2.13 -4.82 -15.18
N GLU A 170 -2.18 -4.75 -16.51
CA GLU A 170 -1.14 -5.33 -17.39
C GLU A 170 0.22 -4.64 -17.27
N ALA A 171 0.26 -3.43 -16.67
CA ALA A 171 1.48 -2.69 -16.44
C ALA A 171 2.07 -2.87 -15.02
N LEU A 172 1.42 -3.65 -14.15
CA LEU A 172 1.93 -3.98 -12.82
C LEU A 172 3.02 -5.06 -12.90
#